data_AF-A0A2N3LNL2-F1
#
_entry.id   AF-A0A2N3LNL2-F1
#
_cell.length_a   1.000
_cell.length_b   1.000
_cell.length_c   1.000
_cell.angle_alpha   90.00
_cell.angle_beta   90.00
_cell.angle_gamma   90.00
#
_symmetry.space_group_name_H-M   'P 1'
#
loop_
_entity.id
_entity.type
_entity.pdbx_description
1 polymer ?
#
loop_
_entity_poly.entity_id
_entity_poly.type
_entity_poly.pdbx_seq_one_letter_code
_entity_poly.pdbx_strand_id
1 'polypeptide(L)' 'MAHVRANCKNPSQTISFQPNIYEAAENYLYDHRKKNFSHSVNELIAYGLKYVALMEKKKERERLLS' A
#
# COMPACT_ATOMS: atom_id res chain seq x y z
N MET A 1 30.18 14.30 14.19
CA MET A 1 28.95 15.07 13.91
C MET A 1 27.93 14.11 13.35
N ALA A 2 27.00 13.63 14.17
CA ALA A 2 25.91 12.79 13.71
C ALA A 2 24.99 13.66 12.85
N HIS A 3 24.94 13.41 11.54
CA HIS A 3 23.93 14.01 10.67
C HIS A 3 22.56 13.58 11.19
N VAL A 4 21.91 14.45 11.96
CA VAL A 4 20.48 14.36 12.23
C VAL A 4 19.82 14.42 10.87
N ARG A 5 19.41 13.27 10.33
CA ARG A 5 18.65 13.18 9.09
C ARG A 5 17.41 14.03 9.31
N ALA A 6 17.38 15.22 8.71
CA ALA A 6 16.17 16.03 8.63
C ALA A 6 15.08 15.10 8.12
N ASN A 7 14.07 14.82 8.97
CA ASN A 7 13.03 13.83 8.75
C ASN A 7 12.63 13.77 7.27
N CYS A 8 13.23 12.84 6.51
CA CYS A 8 12.88 12.63 5.12
C CYS A 8 11.45 12.10 5.13
N LYS A 9 10.49 13.00 4.92
CA LYS A 9 9.07 12.69 5.06
C LYS A 9 8.63 11.57 4.10
N ASN A 10 9.40 11.30 3.05
CA ASN A 10 9.17 10.24 2.06
C ASN A 10 10.46 9.42 1.83
N PRO A 11 10.71 8.33 2.59
CA PRO A 11 11.82 7.44 2.32
C PRO A 11 11.61 6.70 0.98
N SER A 12 12.60 6.77 0.08
CA SER A 12 12.61 5.95 -1.13
C SER A 12 13.21 4.57 -0.83
N GLN A 13 12.55 3.51 -1.27
CA GLN A 13 13.04 2.14 -1.16
C GLN A 13 12.87 1.43 -2.50
N THR A 14 13.80 0.54 -2.83
CA THR A 14 13.71 -0.34 -4.00
C THR A 14 13.18 -1.69 -3.54
N ILE A 15 12.09 -2.16 -4.16
CA ILE A 15 11.41 -3.40 -3.80
C ILE A 15 11.28 -4.23 -5.08
N SER A 16 11.61 -5.52 -4.99
CA SER A 16 11.37 -6.47 -6.08
C SER A 16 9.95 -7.03 -5.96
N PHE A 17 9.13 -6.79 -6.99
CA PHE A 17 7.77 -7.32 -7.07
C PHE A 17 7.74 -8.66 -7.80
N GLN A 18 6.77 -9.52 -7.45
CA GLN A 18 6.43 -10.66 -8.29
C GLN A 18 5.85 -10.14 -9.62
N PRO A 19 6.09 -10.81 -10.76
CA PRO A 19 5.68 -10.30 -12.08
C PRO A 19 4.18 -9.99 -12.19
N ASN A 20 3.33 -10.88 -11.66
CA ASN A 20 1.88 -10.70 -11.63
C ASN A 20 1.43 -9.47 -10.82
N ILE A 21 2.09 -9.19 -9.68
CA ILE A 21 1.77 -8.04 -8.84
C ILE A 21 2.23 -6.75 -9.51
N TYR A 22 3.41 -6.78 -10.13
CA TYR A 22 3.94 -5.66 -10.89
C TYR A 22 3.00 -5.26 -12.03
N GLU A 23 2.59 -6.23 -12.85
CA GLU A 23 1.66 -6.03 -13.96
C GLU A 23 0.31 -5.49 -13.48
N ALA A 24 -0.24 -6.02 -12.39
CA ALA A 24 -1.48 -5.52 -11.81
C ALA A 24 -1.37 -4.05 -11.34
N ALA A 25 -0.24 -3.68 -10.72
CA ALA A 25 0.01 -2.31 -10.27
C ALA A 25 0.24 -1.34 -11.44
N GLU A 26 0.79 -1.83 -12.56
CA GLU A 26 0.97 -1.09 -13.80
C GLU A 26 -0.37 -0.91 -14.54
N ASN A 27 -1.19 -1.94 -14.64
CA ASN A 27 -2.55 -1.82 -15.20
C ASN A 27 -3.39 -0.83 -14.39
N TYR A 28 -3.32 -0.89 -13.05
CA TYR A 28 -4.02 0.07 -12.19
C TYR A 28 -3.59 1.53 -12.44
N LEU A 29 -2.30 1.76 -12.73
CA LEU A 29 -1.77 3.09 -13.10
C LEU A 29 -2.50 3.63 -14.35
N TYR A 30 -2.64 2.82 -15.40
CA TYR A 30 -3.31 3.24 -16.63
C TYR A 30 -4.82 3.38 -16.46
N ASP A 31 -5.47 2.41 -15.83
CA ASP A 31 -6.92 2.39 -15.62
C ASP A 31 -7.40 3.59 -14.79
N HIS A 32 -6.64 3.96 -13.76
CA HIS A 32 -6.99 5.04 -12.84
C HIS A 32 -6.23 6.34 -13.12
N ARG A 33 -5.54 6.41 -14.26
CA ARG A 33 -4.77 7.58 -14.74
C ARG A 33 -3.87 8.19 -13.66
N LYS A 34 -3.12 7.34 -12.96
CA LYS A 34 -2.18 7.82 -11.93
C LYS A 34 -0.98 8.49 -12.58
N LYS A 35 -0.29 9.32 -11.79
CA LYS A 35 0.84 10.11 -12.27
C LYS A 35 2.07 9.25 -12.54
N ASN A 36 2.32 8.25 -11.70
CA ASN A 36 3.44 7.32 -11.83
C ASN A 36 3.16 6.03 -11.04
N PHE A 37 4.03 5.04 -11.25
CA PHE A 37 3.96 3.74 -10.57
C PHE A 37 4.00 3.84 -9.04
N SER A 38 4.78 4.78 -8.48
CA SER A 38 4.81 4.97 -7.03
C SER A 38 3.45 5.43 -6.46
N HIS A 39 2.70 6.24 -7.19
CA HIS A 39 1.35 6.65 -6.78
C HIS A 39 0.36 5.49 -6.85
N SER A 40 0.43 4.65 -7.90
CA SER A 40 -0.43 3.47 -7.98
C SER A 40 -0.15 2.49 -6.83
N VAL A 41 1.13 2.18 -6.60
CA VAL A 41 1.55 1.30 -5.50
C VAL A 41 1.13 1.85 -4.14
N ASN A 42 1.35 3.13 -3.87
CA ASN A 42 0.98 3.73 -2.58
C ASN A 42 -0.54 3.67 -2.32
N GLU A 43 -1.37 3.93 -3.33
CA GLU A 43 -2.82 3.81 -3.18
C GLU A 43 -3.28 2.36 -2.98
N LEU A 44 -2.74 1.43 -3.76
CA LEU A 44 -3.07 0.01 -3.63
C LEU A 44 -2.69 -0.52 -2.24
N ILE A 45 -1.52 -0.14 -1.72
CA ILE A 45 -1.10 -0.46 -0.35
C ILE A 45 -2.08 0.14 0.68
N ALA A 46 -2.46 1.41 0.52
CA ALA A 46 -3.40 2.06 1.43
C ALA A 46 -4.77 1.36 1.44
N TYR A 47 -5.27 0.90 0.29
CA TYR A 47 -6.50 0.10 0.22
C TYR A 47 -6.35 -1.27 0.86
N GLY A 48 -5.23 -1.97 0.61
CA GLY A 48 -4.93 -3.24 1.26
C GLY A 48 -4.94 -3.14 2.78
N LEU A 49 -4.27 -2.12 3.35
CA LEU A 49 -4.23 -1.89 4.79
C LEU A 49 -5.62 -1.58 5.37
N LYS A 50 -6.44 -0.78 4.69
CA LYS A 50 -7.83 -0.52 5.10
C LYS A 50 -8.67 -1.79 5.05
N TYR A 51 -8.52 -2.60 4.03
CA TYR A 51 -9.23 -3.87 3.89
C TYR A 51 -8.88 -4.83 5.04
N VAL A 52 -7.60 -4.97 5.39
CA VAL A 52 -7.15 -5.77 6.54
C VAL A 52 -7.83 -5.29 7.82
N ALA A 53 -7.82 -3.98 8.09
CA ALA A 53 -8.46 -3.42 9.27
C ALA A 53 -9.99 -3.66 9.31
N LEU A 54 -10.67 -3.62 8.17
CA LEU A 54 -12.10 -3.94 8.07
C LEU A 54 -12.37 -5.42 8.33
N MET A 55 -11.53 -6.31 7.80
CA MET A 55 -11.65 -7.74 8.02
C MET A 55 -11.40 -8.14 9.47
N GLU A 56 -10.43 -7.51 10.14
CA GLU A 56 -10.20 -7.69 11.58
C GLU A 56 -11.40 -7.25 12.40
N LYS A 57 -11.97 -6.08 12.12
CA LYS A 57 -13.21 -5.61 12.76
C LYS A 57 -14.38 -6.56 12.54
N LYS A 58 -14.51 -7.12 11.34
CA LYS A 58 -15.56 -8.09 11.02
C LYS A 58 -15.41 -9.36 11.84
N LYS A 59 -14.20 -9.92 11.92
CA LYS A 59 -13.90 -11.12 12.73
C LYS A 59 -14.22 -10.89 14.21
N GLU A 60 -13.87 -9.73 14.74
CA GLU A 60 -14.16 -9.38 16.14
C GLU A 60 -15.68 -9.32 16.38
N ARG A 61 -16.43 -8.71 15.46
CA ARG A 61 -17.90 -8.66 15.54
C ARG A 61 -18.53 -10.06 15.50
N GLU A 62 -18.06 -10.93 14.61
CA GLU A 62 -18.54 -12.32 14.52
C GLU A 62 -18.25 -13.10 15.80
N ARG A 63 -17.08 -12.87 16.41
CA ARG A 63 -16.71 -13.48 17.69
C ARG A 63 -17.59 -13.04 18.85
N LEU A 64 -18.00 -11.77 18.87
CA LEU A 64 -18.89 -11.23 19.90
C LEU A 64 -20.36 -11.65 19.73
N LEU A 65 -20.75 -12.04 18.51
CA LEU A 65 -22.11 -12.50 18.17
C LEU A 65 -22.27 -14.03 18.26
N SER A 66 -21.17 -14.77 18.44
CA SER A 66 -21.14 -16.25 18.60
C SER A 66 -21.13 -16.62 20.07
#